data_AF-A0A1W1VG43-F1
#
_entry.id   AF-A0A1W1VG43-F1
#
_cell.length_a   1.000
_cell.length_b   1.000
_cell.length_c   1.000
_cell.angle_alpha   90.00
_cell.angle_beta   90.00
_cell.angle_gamma   90.00
#
_symmetry.space_group_name_H-M   'P 1'
#
loop_
_entity.id
_entity.type
_entity.pdbx_description
1 polymer ?
#
loop_
_entity_poly.entity_id
_entity_poly.type
_entity_poly.pdbx_seq_one_letter_code
_entity_poly.pdbx_strand_id
1 'polypeptide(L)'
;MNKRVLLPIQANDPLAKLFNAYMQGLRTSELMYLPRETMRECQEAFTREAAGEVLDISIVDQARRYFELTVVSNSLSDMHCNIGDAIALLEGFFADYGGDVNAFAIQNRMNKVKEYGGDDSDWYLDTEAEEENQWKIRYTDDPEALKGYTLHDELSGCFNGYGEIRGEYIGTSGPEDFASHTVLVRGQTEFSLRKMLSLYDPGYAEEAVLYQQADGSYTALPLADQIEHELNEDINNDHLANLFEAVLHSKVEVRQYYDSMPQDVSNYQILLQKLKMIQNVKVKY
;
A
#
# COMPACT_ATOMS: atom_id res chain seq x y z
N MET A 1 13.47 -19.51 11.70
CA MET A 1 13.75 -18.53 10.61
C MET A 1 12.56 -17.57 10.59
N ASN A 2 12.71 -16.31 10.98
CA ASN A 2 11.57 -15.39 11.13
C ASN A 2 10.88 -15.15 9.78
N LYS A 3 9.74 -15.82 9.55
CA LYS A 3 8.85 -15.52 8.43
C LYS A 3 8.09 -14.26 8.80
N ARG A 4 8.58 -13.10 8.33
CA ARG A 4 7.83 -11.86 8.47
C ARG A 4 6.66 -11.85 7.49
N VAL A 5 5.46 -11.59 8.01
CA VAL A 5 4.22 -11.42 7.26
C VAL A 5 4.15 -10.00 6.69
N LEU A 6 4.60 -9.01 7.48
CA LEU A 6 4.63 -7.61 7.08
C LEU A 6 5.95 -7.31 6.35
N LEU A 7 5.88 -7.23 5.02
CA LEU A 7 7.05 -6.97 4.18
C LEU A 7 7.18 -5.47 3.89
N PRO A 8 8.37 -4.88 4.09
CA PRO A 8 8.56 -3.46 3.84
C PRO A 8 8.53 -3.16 2.34
N ILE A 9 7.85 -2.07 1.98
CA ILE A 9 7.84 -1.50 0.63
C ILE A 9 9.26 -1.00 0.32
N GLN A 10 9.85 -1.50 -0.78
CA GLN A 10 11.22 -1.19 -1.21
C GLN A 10 11.28 0.13 -1.99
N ALA A 11 10.79 1.22 -1.40
CA ALA A 11 10.82 2.55 -1.98
C ALA A 11 11.22 3.60 -0.92
N ASN A 12 11.82 4.69 -1.38
CA ASN A 12 12.40 5.73 -0.51
C ASN A 12 11.57 7.02 -0.44
N ASP A 13 10.43 7.07 -1.12
CA ASP A 13 9.52 8.20 -1.07
C ASP A 13 8.79 8.30 0.29
N PRO A 14 8.23 9.48 0.63
CA PRO A 14 7.60 9.70 1.93
C PRO A 14 6.39 8.79 2.21
N LEU A 15 5.60 8.44 1.19
CA LEU A 15 4.46 7.55 1.35
C LEU A 15 4.90 6.13 1.71
N ALA A 16 5.93 5.59 1.04
CA ALA A 16 6.52 4.31 1.41
C ALA A 16 7.04 4.30 2.85
N LYS A 17 7.68 5.40 3.31
CA LYS A 17 8.13 5.54 4.70
C LYS A 17 6.97 5.53 5.69
N LEU A 18 5.88 6.24 5.39
CA LEU A 18 4.66 6.24 6.19
C LEU A 18 4.07 4.83 6.32
N PHE A 19 3.87 4.13 5.20
CA PHE A 19 3.31 2.78 5.20
C PHE A 19 4.23 1.77 5.92
N ASN A 20 5.55 1.89 5.74
CA ASN A 20 6.52 1.08 6.47
C ASN A 20 6.51 1.38 7.98
N ALA A 21 6.33 2.63 8.40
CA ALA A 21 6.18 3.00 9.80
C ALA A 21 4.87 2.46 10.39
N TYR A 22 3.76 2.53 9.65
CA TYR A 22 2.48 1.94 10.05
C TYR A 22 2.59 0.41 10.22
N MET A 23 3.18 -0.30 9.25
CA MET A 23 3.46 -1.74 9.37
C MET A 23 4.41 -2.06 10.53
N GLN A 24 5.38 -1.19 10.82
CA GLN A 24 6.24 -1.33 11.99
C GLN A 24 5.43 -1.26 13.30
N GLY A 25 4.43 -0.37 13.37
CA GLY A 25 3.48 -0.30 14.49
C GLY A 25 2.72 -1.60 14.73
N LEU A 26 2.42 -2.35 13.66
CA LEU A 26 1.72 -3.64 13.72
C LEU A 26 2.64 -4.84 14.03
N ARG A 27 3.95 -4.67 14.19
CA ARG A 27 4.88 -5.81 14.42
C ARG A 27 4.64 -6.56 15.73
N THR A 28 4.09 -5.91 16.74
CA THR A 28 3.69 -6.61 17.98
C THR A 28 2.57 -7.62 17.72
N SER A 29 1.68 -7.35 16.76
CA SER A 29 0.67 -8.30 16.29
C SER A 29 1.26 -9.49 15.53
N GLU A 30 2.39 -9.28 14.83
CA GLU A 30 3.15 -10.37 14.18
C GLU A 30 3.80 -11.31 15.22
N LEU A 31 4.35 -10.77 16.31
CA LEU A 31 4.89 -11.60 17.41
C LEU A 31 3.82 -12.49 18.07
N MET A 32 2.58 -12.01 18.11
CA MET A 32 1.41 -12.75 18.62
C MET A 32 0.88 -13.80 17.62
N TYR A 33 1.32 -13.74 16.36
CA TYR A 33 0.92 -14.66 15.31
C TYR A 33 2.16 -15.33 14.70
N LEU A 34 2.60 -16.44 15.30
CA LEU A 34 3.62 -17.31 14.70
C LEU A 34 2.92 -18.39 13.85
N PRO A 35 3.09 -18.40 12.51
CA PRO A 35 2.59 -19.51 11.70
C PRO A 35 3.31 -20.80 12.08
N ARG A 36 2.56 -21.91 12.14
CA ARG A 36 3.11 -23.23 12.48
C ARG A 36 4.21 -23.63 11.50
N GLU A 37 5.30 -24.20 12.01
CA GLU A 37 6.48 -24.48 11.20
C GLU A 37 6.31 -25.79 10.42
N THR A 38 5.51 -26.74 10.93
CA THR A 38 5.30 -28.05 10.32
C THR A 38 3.83 -28.44 10.18
N MET A 39 3.53 -29.30 9.18
CA MET A 39 2.19 -29.90 9.03
C MET A 39 1.81 -30.77 10.23
N ARG A 40 2.80 -31.36 10.92
CA ARG A 40 2.59 -32.14 12.14
C ARG A 40 2.05 -31.28 13.27
N GLU A 41 2.67 -30.14 13.55
CA GLU A 41 2.18 -29.17 14.56
C GLU A 41 0.78 -28.65 14.21
N CYS A 42 0.52 -28.44 12.92
CA CYS A 42 -0.80 -28.05 12.45
C CYS A 42 -1.86 -29.11 12.73
N GLN A 43 -1.55 -30.36 12.40
CA GLN A 43 -2.46 -31.49 12.58
C GLN A 43 -2.68 -31.84 14.05
N GLU A 44 -1.64 -31.75 14.88
CA GLU A 44 -1.74 -31.88 16.34
C GLU A 44 -2.65 -30.82 16.94
N ALA A 45 -2.50 -29.55 16.54
CA ALA A 45 -3.40 -28.48 16.98
C ALA A 45 -4.86 -28.75 16.56
N PHE A 46 -5.10 -29.08 15.28
CA PHE A 46 -6.47 -29.39 14.80
C PHE A 46 -7.09 -30.56 15.55
N THR A 47 -6.30 -31.59 15.87
CA THR A 47 -6.78 -32.77 16.61
C THR A 47 -7.15 -32.40 18.05
N ARG A 48 -6.36 -31.53 18.70
CA ARG A 48 -6.64 -31.05 20.07
C ARG A 48 -7.88 -30.17 20.14
N GLU A 49 -8.03 -29.22 19.21
CA GLU A 49 -9.22 -28.37 19.12
C GLU A 49 -10.48 -29.19 18.80
N ALA A 50 -10.39 -30.14 17.87
CA ALA A 50 -11.49 -31.06 17.56
C ALA A 50 -11.86 -31.99 18.73
N ALA A 51 -10.90 -32.32 19.60
CA ALA A 51 -11.14 -33.05 20.84
C ALA A 51 -11.79 -32.20 21.94
N GLY A 52 -12.03 -30.91 21.69
CA GLY A 52 -12.63 -29.98 22.65
C GLY A 52 -11.65 -29.51 23.72
N GLU A 53 -10.34 -29.67 23.52
CA GLU A 53 -9.36 -29.07 24.40
C GLU A 53 -9.44 -27.54 24.30
N VAL A 54 -9.49 -26.87 25.45
CA VAL A 54 -9.36 -25.41 25.50
C VAL A 54 -7.91 -25.06 25.18
N LEU A 55 -7.68 -24.63 23.95
CA LEU A 55 -6.42 -24.03 23.54
C LEU A 55 -6.37 -22.59 24.05
N ASP A 56 -5.19 -22.11 24.43
CA ASP A 56 -5.00 -20.70 24.84
C ASP A 56 -5.40 -19.72 23.72
N ILE A 57 -5.27 -20.14 22.44
CA ILE A 57 -5.74 -19.39 21.27
C ILE A 57 -6.28 -20.37 20.23
N SER A 58 -7.48 -20.12 19.69
CA SER A 58 -8.08 -20.93 18.62
C SER A 58 -7.25 -20.90 17.34
N ILE A 59 -7.25 -22.01 16.60
CA ILE A 59 -6.60 -22.13 15.29
C ILE A 59 -7.23 -21.17 14.29
N VAL A 60 -8.55 -20.99 14.37
CA VAL A 60 -9.30 -20.09 13.49
C VAL A 60 -8.86 -18.64 13.73
N ASP A 61 -8.71 -18.24 15.00
CA ASP A 61 -8.30 -16.89 15.36
C ASP A 61 -6.86 -16.60 14.94
N GLN A 62 -5.97 -17.57 15.10
CA GLN A 62 -4.62 -17.51 14.56
C GLN A 62 -4.68 -17.31 13.03
N ALA A 63 -5.26 -18.26 12.30
CA ALA A 63 -5.31 -18.21 10.84
C ALA A 63 -5.91 -16.90 10.32
N ARG A 64 -6.97 -16.40 10.96
CA ARG A 64 -7.59 -15.13 10.64
C ARG A 64 -6.59 -13.96 10.72
N ARG A 65 -5.88 -13.81 11.85
CA ARG A 65 -4.89 -12.74 12.05
C ARG A 65 -3.77 -12.76 10.99
N TYR A 66 -3.34 -13.95 10.58
CA TYR A 66 -2.37 -14.07 9.49
C TYR A 66 -2.85 -13.48 8.18
N PHE A 67 -4.06 -13.87 7.79
CA PHE A 67 -4.63 -13.47 6.52
C PHE A 67 -4.92 -11.98 6.56
N GLU A 68 -5.42 -11.46 7.68
CA GLU A 68 -5.61 -10.01 7.90
C GLU A 68 -4.29 -9.24 7.73
N LEU A 69 -3.20 -9.65 8.40
CA LEU A 69 -1.90 -8.98 8.25
C LEU A 69 -1.30 -9.11 6.84
N THR A 70 -1.49 -10.26 6.18
CA THR A 70 -1.06 -10.46 4.79
C THR A 70 -1.83 -9.55 3.85
N VAL A 71 -3.15 -9.45 4.03
CA VAL A 71 -4.01 -8.53 3.26
C VAL A 71 -3.56 -7.10 3.49
N VAL A 72 -3.34 -6.67 4.74
CA VAL A 72 -2.83 -5.32 5.05
C VAL A 72 -1.50 -5.04 4.33
N SER A 73 -0.54 -5.97 4.39
CA SER A 73 0.76 -5.81 3.72
C SER A 73 0.61 -5.63 2.20
N ASN A 74 -0.25 -6.44 1.57
CA ASN A 74 -0.51 -6.37 0.13
C ASN A 74 -1.24 -5.07 -0.22
N SER A 75 -2.29 -4.74 0.53
CA SER A 75 -3.07 -3.51 0.38
C SER A 75 -2.18 -2.27 0.38
N LEU A 76 -1.29 -2.12 1.37
CA LEU A 76 -0.41 -0.94 1.44
C LEU A 76 0.58 -0.89 0.26
N SER A 77 1.08 -2.05 -0.18
CA SER A 77 1.98 -2.15 -1.33
C SER A 77 1.26 -1.77 -2.63
N ASP A 78 0.07 -2.32 -2.86
CA ASP A 78 -0.75 -2.04 -4.05
C ASP A 78 -1.17 -0.58 -4.11
N MET A 79 -1.56 0.00 -2.97
CA MET A 79 -1.88 1.43 -2.87
C MET A 79 -0.68 2.31 -3.26
N HIS A 80 0.53 1.95 -2.80
CA HIS A 80 1.75 2.68 -3.14
C HIS A 80 2.08 2.57 -4.64
N CYS A 81 2.03 1.35 -5.19
CA CYS A 81 2.25 1.09 -6.60
C CYS A 81 1.26 1.87 -7.48
N ASN A 82 -0.03 1.76 -7.22
CA ASN A 82 -1.07 2.44 -8.01
C ASN A 82 -0.92 3.97 -7.99
N ILE A 83 -0.52 4.56 -6.86
CA ILE A 83 -0.22 6.00 -6.79
C ILE A 83 1.02 6.34 -7.62
N GLY A 84 2.08 5.53 -7.51
CA GLY A 84 3.32 5.69 -8.28
C GLY A 84 3.09 5.60 -9.79
N ASP A 85 2.34 4.59 -10.22
CA ASP A 85 2.02 4.33 -11.62
C ASP A 85 1.16 5.44 -12.22
N ALA A 86 0.13 5.90 -11.49
CA ALA A 86 -0.69 7.03 -11.92
C ALA A 86 0.13 8.32 -12.07
N ILE A 87 1.07 8.59 -11.14
CA ILE A 87 1.98 9.75 -11.24
C ILE A 87 2.88 9.60 -12.46
N ALA A 88 3.51 8.44 -12.64
CA ALA A 88 4.42 8.18 -13.75
C ALA A 88 3.71 8.33 -15.11
N LEU A 89 2.48 7.82 -15.22
CA LEU A 89 1.67 7.94 -16.43
C LEU A 89 1.35 9.41 -16.74
N LEU A 90 0.94 10.19 -15.74
CA LEU A 90 0.66 11.61 -15.90
C LEU A 90 1.91 12.43 -16.22
N GLU A 91 3.04 12.14 -15.58
CA GLU A 91 4.32 12.80 -15.88
C GLU A 91 4.80 12.49 -17.30
N GLY A 92 4.72 11.23 -17.73
CA GLY A 92 5.02 10.83 -19.10
C GLY A 92 4.09 11.50 -20.11
N PHE A 93 2.79 11.58 -19.81
CA PHE A 93 1.83 12.32 -20.64
C PHE A 93 2.25 13.78 -20.86
N PHE A 94 2.60 14.50 -19.80
CA PHE A 94 3.02 15.90 -19.92
C PHE A 94 4.39 16.06 -20.59
N ALA A 95 5.32 15.13 -20.37
CA ALA A 95 6.66 15.19 -20.94
C ALA A 95 6.68 14.88 -22.43
N ASP A 96 5.99 13.82 -22.85
CA ASP A 96 6.08 13.28 -24.21
C ASP A 96 5.08 13.94 -25.17
N TYR A 97 3.91 14.36 -24.65
CA TYR A 97 2.81 14.89 -25.47
C TYR A 97 2.50 16.35 -25.19
N GLY A 98 3.22 17.00 -24.26
CA GLY A 98 3.02 18.42 -23.94
C GLY A 98 1.61 18.75 -23.41
N GLY A 99 0.88 17.74 -22.92
CA GLY A 99 -0.51 17.88 -22.51
C GLY A 99 -1.55 17.69 -23.62
N ASP A 100 -1.16 17.31 -24.84
CA ASP A 100 -2.13 17.05 -25.92
C ASP A 100 -2.82 15.69 -25.73
N VAL A 101 -4.07 15.72 -25.24
CA VAL A 101 -4.90 14.53 -24.99
C VAL A 101 -5.19 13.75 -26.26
N ASN A 102 -5.34 14.44 -27.40
CA ASN A 102 -5.64 13.78 -28.67
C ASN A 102 -4.39 13.07 -29.22
N ALA A 103 -3.24 13.75 -29.19
CA ALA A 103 -1.97 13.15 -29.58
C ALA A 103 -1.64 11.90 -28.74
N PHE A 104 -1.90 11.96 -27.43
CA PHE A 104 -1.78 10.79 -26.55
C PHE A 104 -2.69 9.64 -26.99
N ALA A 105 -3.99 9.91 -27.20
CA ALA A 105 -4.95 8.85 -27.55
C ALA A 105 -4.61 8.17 -28.88
N ILE A 106 -4.18 8.95 -29.88
CA ILE A 106 -3.72 8.43 -31.17
C ILE A 106 -2.51 7.51 -30.99
N GLN A 107 -1.49 7.98 -30.26
CA GLN A 107 -0.26 7.20 -30.06
C GLN A 107 -0.53 5.95 -29.22
N ASN A 108 -1.36 6.06 -28.18
CA ASN A 108 -1.74 4.93 -27.34
C ASN A 108 -2.48 3.86 -28.17
N ARG A 109 -3.43 4.25 -29.02
CA ARG A 109 -4.07 3.32 -29.97
C ARG A 109 -3.04 2.61 -30.84
N MET A 110 -2.12 3.36 -31.45
CA MET A 110 -1.08 2.77 -32.29
C MET A 110 -0.21 1.77 -31.51
N ASN A 111 0.14 2.10 -30.27
CA ASN A 111 0.92 1.20 -29.41
C ASN A 111 0.14 -0.08 -29.07
N LYS A 112 -1.12 0.03 -28.65
CA LYS A 112 -1.96 -1.12 -28.31
C LYS A 112 -2.23 -2.02 -29.51
N VAL A 113 -2.53 -1.45 -30.69
CA VAL A 113 -2.71 -2.21 -31.93
C VAL A 113 -1.42 -2.93 -32.32
N LYS A 114 -0.26 -2.28 -32.13
CA LYS A 114 1.05 -2.90 -32.38
C LYS A 114 1.32 -4.07 -31.44
N GLU A 115 0.96 -3.95 -30.16
CA GLU A 115 1.27 -4.92 -29.11
C GLU A 115 0.29 -6.11 -29.11
N TYR A 116 -1.01 -5.83 -29.22
CA TYR A 116 -2.08 -6.83 -29.05
C TYR A 116 -2.75 -7.24 -30.37
N GLY A 117 -2.37 -6.63 -31.49
CA GLY A 117 -3.05 -6.77 -32.77
C GLY A 117 -4.24 -5.83 -32.91
N GLY A 118 -4.71 -5.68 -34.15
CA GLY A 118 -5.90 -4.90 -34.49
C GLY A 118 -6.64 -5.55 -35.65
N ASP A 119 -7.78 -4.98 -36.02
CA ASP A 119 -8.59 -5.47 -37.12
C ASP A 119 -7.95 -5.13 -38.48
N ASP A 120 -8.34 -5.81 -39.56
CA ASP A 120 -7.81 -5.56 -40.92
C ASP A 120 -7.94 -4.07 -41.34
N SER A 121 -8.94 -3.35 -40.81
CA SER A 121 -9.12 -1.91 -41.05
C SER A 121 -8.07 -1.03 -40.36
N ASP A 122 -7.43 -1.52 -39.31
CA ASP A 122 -6.41 -0.81 -38.53
C ASP A 122 -5.06 -0.78 -39.23
N TRP A 123 -4.88 -1.56 -40.29
CA TRP A 123 -3.62 -1.69 -41.02
C TRP A 123 -3.76 -1.22 -42.46
N TYR A 124 -2.64 -0.81 -43.05
CA TYR A 124 -2.52 -0.60 -44.49
C TYR A 124 -1.17 -1.10 -44.98
N LEU A 125 -1.14 -1.54 -46.24
CA LEU A 125 0.07 -1.97 -46.91
C LEU A 125 0.76 -0.74 -47.53
N ASP A 126 1.92 -0.39 -47.00
CA ASP A 126 2.84 0.57 -47.58
C ASP A 126 3.69 -0.11 -48.66
N THR A 127 3.31 0.10 -49.92
CA THR A 127 3.98 -0.50 -51.09
C THR A 127 5.37 0.06 -51.35
N GLU A 128 5.78 1.13 -50.66
CA GLU A 128 7.09 1.76 -50.81
C GLU A 128 8.08 1.31 -49.72
N ALA A 129 7.62 0.55 -48.72
CA ALA A 129 8.46 0.02 -47.64
C ALA A 129 9.09 -1.34 -47.99
N GLU A 130 10.25 -1.64 -47.38
CA GLU A 130 10.89 -2.96 -47.46
C GLU A 130 9.95 -4.06 -46.95
N GLU A 131 10.04 -5.28 -47.50
CA GLU A 131 9.09 -6.38 -47.27
C GLU A 131 8.80 -6.66 -45.77
N GLU A 132 9.78 -6.48 -44.90
CA GLU A 132 9.64 -6.71 -43.45
C GLU A 132 8.82 -5.64 -42.71
N ASN A 133 8.53 -4.48 -43.33
CA ASN A 133 7.86 -3.33 -42.70
C ASN A 133 6.67 -2.77 -43.52
N GLN A 134 6.12 -3.55 -44.45
CA GLN A 134 5.04 -3.08 -45.33
C GLN A 134 3.72 -2.83 -44.61
N TRP A 135 3.44 -3.54 -43.51
CA TRP A 135 2.21 -3.32 -42.76
C TRP A 135 2.38 -2.20 -41.75
N LYS A 136 1.67 -1.09 -41.97
CA LYS A 136 1.65 0.07 -41.09
C LYS A 136 0.29 0.27 -40.46
N ILE A 137 0.29 0.77 -39.23
CA ILE A 137 -0.94 1.08 -38.50
C ILE A 137 -1.53 2.37 -39.09
N ARG A 138 -2.81 2.32 -39.43
CA ARG A 138 -3.58 3.45 -39.94
C ARG A 138 -3.70 4.51 -38.85
N TYR A 139 -3.24 5.72 -39.17
CA TYR A 139 -3.50 6.91 -38.38
C TYR A 139 -4.99 7.23 -38.42
N THR A 140 -5.57 7.55 -37.27
CA THR A 140 -6.96 8.02 -37.15
C THR A 140 -7.02 9.07 -36.05
N ASP A 141 -7.74 10.16 -36.31
CA ASP A 141 -8.09 11.21 -35.36
C ASP A 141 -9.60 11.21 -35.05
N ASP A 142 -10.33 10.19 -35.52
CA ASP A 142 -11.76 10.01 -35.28
C ASP A 142 -12.03 9.74 -33.79
N PRO A 143 -12.81 10.59 -33.08
CA PRO A 143 -13.09 10.42 -31.66
C PRO A 143 -13.71 9.08 -31.28
N GLU A 144 -14.54 8.48 -32.14
CA GLU A 144 -15.17 7.19 -31.85
C GLU A 144 -14.15 6.05 -31.86
N ALA A 145 -13.19 6.08 -32.79
CA ALA A 145 -12.11 5.11 -32.86
C ALA A 145 -11.11 5.24 -31.69
N LEU A 146 -11.06 6.41 -31.04
CA LEU A 146 -10.13 6.73 -29.94
C LEU A 146 -10.73 6.55 -28.54
N LYS A 147 -12.03 6.29 -28.42
CA LYS A 147 -12.79 6.29 -27.16
C LYS A 147 -12.28 5.34 -26.07
N GLY A 148 -11.52 4.29 -26.42
CA GLY A 148 -10.93 3.33 -25.47
C GLY A 148 -9.42 3.48 -25.28
N TYR A 149 -8.82 4.53 -25.84
CA TYR A 149 -7.38 4.76 -25.81
C TYR A 149 -7.02 6.07 -25.11
N THR A 150 -7.99 6.65 -24.40
CA THR A 150 -7.81 7.94 -23.73
C THR A 150 -6.87 7.81 -22.54
N LEU A 151 -6.27 8.94 -22.14
CA LEU A 151 -5.49 8.98 -20.89
C LEU A 151 -6.34 8.58 -19.68
N HIS A 152 -7.63 8.91 -19.70
CA HIS A 152 -8.57 8.50 -18.65
C HIS A 152 -8.68 6.98 -18.58
N ASP A 153 -8.81 6.30 -19.72
CA ASP A 153 -8.92 4.84 -19.74
C ASP A 153 -7.63 4.17 -19.26
N GLU A 154 -6.45 4.68 -19.62
CA GLU A 154 -5.19 4.15 -19.09
C GLU A 154 -5.05 4.37 -17.58
N LEU A 155 -5.43 5.55 -17.08
CA LEU A 155 -5.43 5.83 -15.64
C LEU A 155 -6.38 4.93 -14.88
N SER A 156 -7.47 4.47 -15.52
CA SER A 156 -8.46 3.61 -14.87
C SER A 156 -7.86 2.31 -14.29
N GLY A 157 -6.72 1.84 -14.81
CA GLY A 157 -5.99 0.70 -14.26
C GLY A 157 -5.55 0.92 -12.79
N CYS A 158 -5.23 2.16 -12.41
CA CYS A 158 -4.82 2.52 -11.05
C CYS A 158 -6.00 2.74 -10.08
N PHE A 159 -7.22 2.89 -10.62
CA PHE A 159 -8.43 3.21 -9.85
C PHE A 159 -9.42 2.04 -9.78
N ASN A 160 -9.59 1.29 -10.87
CA ASN A 160 -10.58 0.22 -11.03
C ASN A 160 -9.94 -1.16 -11.23
N GLY A 161 -8.66 -1.20 -11.62
CA GLY A 161 -7.98 -2.43 -12.01
C GLY A 161 -8.38 -2.98 -13.37
N TYR A 162 -7.61 -3.97 -13.82
CA TYR A 162 -7.87 -4.69 -15.07
C TYR A 162 -8.65 -5.98 -14.80
N GLY A 163 -9.95 -5.88 -14.54
CA GLY A 163 -10.90 -7.01 -14.60
C GLY A 163 -10.75 -8.15 -13.57
N GLU A 164 -9.63 -8.26 -12.86
CA GLU A 164 -9.41 -9.22 -11.78
C GLU A 164 -9.46 -8.50 -10.42
N ILE A 165 -10.39 -8.93 -9.56
CA ILE A 165 -10.60 -8.40 -8.21
C ILE A 165 -9.41 -8.84 -7.32
N ARG A 166 -8.25 -8.21 -7.46
CA ARG A 166 -7.12 -8.42 -6.55
C ARG A 166 -6.39 -7.10 -6.32
N GLY A 167 -6.31 -6.71 -5.04
CA GLY A 167 -5.52 -5.57 -4.58
C GLY A 167 -6.33 -4.32 -4.28
N GLU A 168 -5.65 -3.37 -3.64
CA GLU A 168 -6.23 -2.07 -3.30
C GLU A 168 -5.84 -0.99 -4.31
N TYR A 169 -6.85 -0.37 -4.90
CA TYR A 169 -6.68 0.72 -5.86
C TYR A 169 -6.74 2.08 -5.17
N ILE A 170 -6.60 3.14 -5.97
CA ILE A 170 -6.75 4.50 -5.45
C ILE A 170 -8.22 4.73 -5.04
N GLY A 171 -8.44 4.89 -3.73
CA GLY A 171 -9.72 5.23 -3.13
C GLY A 171 -10.71 4.08 -2.93
N THR A 172 -10.30 2.81 -3.09
CA THR A 172 -11.18 1.65 -2.83
C THR A 172 -11.39 1.34 -1.36
N SER A 173 -10.33 1.47 -0.54
CA SER A 173 -10.43 1.39 0.91
C SER A 173 -10.36 2.77 1.58
N GLY A 174 -11.20 2.95 2.59
CA GLY A 174 -11.23 4.09 3.49
C GLY A 174 -10.64 3.79 4.87
N PRO A 175 -10.57 4.79 5.76
CA PRO A 175 -10.14 4.60 7.15
C PRO A 175 -10.92 3.52 7.92
N GLU A 176 -12.21 3.35 7.61
CA GLU A 176 -13.09 2.36 8.20
C GLU A 176 -12.59 0.92 8.02
N ASP A 177 -12.00 0.61 6.86
CA ASP A 177 -11.48 -0.72 6.52
C ASP A 177 -10.21 -1.07 7.32
N PHE A 178 -9.48 -0.05 7.75
CA PHE A 178 -8.25 -0.18 8.54
C PHE A 178 -8.45 0.10 10.03
N ALA A 179 -9.65 0.44 10.48
CA ALA A 179 -9.90 0.97 11.82
C ALA A 179 -9.37 0.06 12.94
N SER A 180 -9.56 -1.26 12.83
CA SER A 180 -9.05 -2.23 13.81
C SER A 180 -7.53 -2.21 13.93
N HIS A 181 -6.82 -2.16 12.80
CA HIS A 181 -5.36 -2.10 12.75
C HIS A 181 -4.86 -0.73 13.22
N THR A 182 -5.56 0.34 12.89
CA THR A 182 -5.18 1.69 13.32
C THR A 182 -5.29 1.86 14.83
N VAL A 183 -6.29 1.25 15.47
CA VAL A 183 -6.39 1.19 16.94
C VAL A 183 -5.17 0.47 17.53
N LEU A 184 -4.71 -0.63 16.92
CA LEU A 184 -3.53 -1.36 17.39
C LEU A 184 -2.24 -0.54 17.25
N VAL A 185 -2.10 0.24 16.18
CA VAL A 185 -0.96 1.15 15.98
C VAL A 185 -0.98 2.25 17.04
N ARG A 186 -2.13 2.88 17.31
CA ARG A 186 -2.27 3.90 18.36
C ARG A 186 -1.89 3.36 19.74
N GLY A 187 -2.40 2.17 20.08
CA GLY A 187 -2.16 1.51 21.37
C GLY A 187 -0.86 0.70 21.45
N GLN A 188 0.10 0.89 20.54
CA GLN A 188 1.27 -0.01 20.48
C GLN A 188 2.05 -0.07 21.80
N THR A 189 2.17 1.05 22.54
CA THR A 189 2.90 1.06 23.81
C THR A 189 2.13 0.40 24.95
N GLU A 190 0.83 0.14 24.82
CA GLU A 190 0.07 -0.67 25.79
C GLU A 190 0.63 -2.10 25.84
N PHE A 191 1.23 -2.54 24.72
CA PHE A 191 1.92 -3.81 24.57
C PHE A 191 3.42 -3.70 24.85
N SER A 192 3.89 -2.66 25.56
CA SER A 192 5.30 -2.58 25.95
C SER A 192 5.67 -3.76 26.85
N LEU A 193 6.87 -4.31 26.67
CA LEU A 193 7.34 -5.47 27.43
C LEU A 193 7.24 -5.21 28.95
N ARG A 194 7.47 -3.97 29.38
CA ARG A 194 7.31 -3.51 30.75
C ARG A 194 5.87 -3.66 31.24
N LYS A 195 4.89 -3.12 30.51
CA LYS A 195 3.47 -3.24 30.88
C LYS A 195 3.02 -4.70 30.87
N MET A 196 3.45 -5.49 29.89
CA MET A 196 3.18 -6.93 29.87
C MET A 196 3.75 -7.66 31.08
N LEU A 197 5.02 -7.43 31.44
CA LEU A 197 5.66 -8.08 32.58
C LEU A 197 5.07 -7.62 33.92
N SER A 198 4.63 -6.37 34.01
CA SER A 198 3.95 -5.84 35.21
C SER A 198 2.62 -6.54 35.54
N LEU A 199 1.97 -7.17 34.54
CA LEU A 199 0.76 -7.98 34.75
C LEU A 199 1.07 -9.32 35.43
N TYR A 200 2.29 -9.85 35.26
CA TYR A 200 2.72 -11.12 35.85
C TYR A 200 3.36 -10.94 37.23
N ASP A 201 4.10 -9.86 37.43
CA ASP A 201 4.67 -9.49 38.72
C ASP A 201 4.68 -7.96 38.87
N PRO A 202 3.89 -7.39 39.79
CA PRO A 202 3.83 -5.96 40.04
C PRO A 202 5.19 -5.33 40.37
N GLY A 203 6.15 -6.11 40.90
CA GLY A 203 7.51 -5.64 41.21
C GLY A 203 8.35 -5.32 39.97
N TYR A 204 8.07 -5.95 38.82
CA TYR A 204 8.77 -5.67 37.55
C TYR A 204 8.40 -4.31 36.94
N ALA A 205 7.29 -3.71 37.34
CA ALA A 205 6.91 -2.37 36.91
C ALA A 205 7.89 -1.30 37.43
N GLU A 206 8.57 -1.57 38.54
CA GLU A 206 9.50 -0.66 39.22
C GLU A 206 10.98 -0.98 38.95
N GLU A 207 11.28 -2.11 38.29
CA GLU A 207 12.65 -2.48 37.95
C GLU A 207 13.21 -1.63 36.80
N ALA A 208 14.41 -1.08 37.00
CA ALA A 208 15.07 -0.27 35.98
C ALA A 208 15.54 -1.16 34.82
N VAL A 209 15.06 -0.86 33.60
CA VAL A 209 15.53 -1.51 32.38
C VAL A 209 16.95 -1.07 32.12
N LEU A 210 17.86 -2.04 31.98
CA LEU A 210 19.27 -1.77 31.70
C LEU A 210 19.46 -1.52 30.20
N TYR A 211 19.95 -0.33 29.86
CA TYR A 211 20.34 0.02 28.49
C TYR A 211 21.84 -0.18 28.30
N GLN A 212 22.24 -0.83 27.21
CA GLN A 212 23.65 -1.01 26.86
C GLN A 212 24.17 0.23 26.12
N GLN A 213 25.13 0.92 26.70
CA GLN A 213 25.81 2.05 26.06
C GLN A 213 26.77 1.60 24.95
N ALA A 214 27.22 2.56 24.13
CA ALA A 214 28.14 2.32 23.02
C ALA A 214 29.50 1.74 23.45
N ASP A 215 29.88 1.90 24.72
CA ASP A 215 31.09 1.31 25.32
C ASP A 215 30.88 -0.11 25.88
N GLY A 216 29.66 -0.64 25.78
CA GLY A 216 29.28 -1.95 26.26
C GLY A 216 28.84 -2.01 27.73
N SER A 217 28.89 -0.89 28.47
CA SER A 217 28.40 -0.79 29.85
C SER A 217 26.88 -0.74 29.92
N TYR A 218 26.29 -1.19 31.04
CA TYR A 218 24.84 -1.15 31.25
C TYR A 218 24.49 -0.04 32.22
N THR A 219 23.61 0.87 31.81
CA THR A 219 23.07 1.93 32.68
C THR A 219 21.59 1.67 32.92
N ALA A 220 21.15 1.76 34.18
CA ALA A 220 19.75 1.71 34.54
C ALA A 220 19.03 2.94 33.96
N LEU A 221 18.03 2.72 33.11
CA LEU A 221 17.14 3.79 32.66
C LEU A 221 16.13 4.08 33.79
N PRO A 222 16.12 5.30 34.36
CA PRO A 222 15.13 5.68 35.36
C PRO A 222 13.70 5.43 34.88
N LEU A 223 12.79 5.10 35.79
CA LEU A 223 11.38 4.91 35.46
C LEU A 223 10.77 6.15 34.78
N ALA A 224 11.19 7.34 35.20
CA ALA A 224 10.75 8.61 34.60
C ALA A 224 11.12 8.68 33.10
N ASP A 225 12.36 8.34 32.74
CA ASP A 225 12.84 8.35 31.36
C ASP A 225 12.14 7.26 30.52
N GLN A 226 11.83 6.11 31.12
CA GLN A 226 11.02 5.06 30.47
C GLN A 226 9.59 5.54 30.20
N ILE A 227 8.96 6.22 31.17
CA ILE A 227 7.61 6.79 31.00
C ILE A 227 7.63 7.90 29.95
N GLU A 228 8.64 8.77 29.96
CA GLU A 228 8.81 9.82 28.94
C GLU A 228 8.98 9.22 27.55
N HIS A 229 9.75 8.14 27.42
CA HIS A 229 9.90 7.43 26.16
C HIS A 229 8.56 6.84 25.67
N GLU A 230 7.83 6.15 26.54
CA GLU A 230 6.50 5.61 26.20
C GLU A 230 5.50 6.72 25.82
N LEU A 231 5.47 7.84 26.55
CA LEU A 231 4.60 8.98 26.21
C LEU A 231 4.96 9.59 24.86
N ASN A 232 6.25 9.72 24.56
CA ASN A 232 6.69 10.21 23.25
C ASN A 232 6.36 9.22 22.13
N GLU A 233 6.50 7.92 22.38
CA GLU A 233 6.06 6.87 21.44
C GLU A 233 4.55 6.90 21.22
N ASP A 234 3.73 7.09 22.25
CA ASP A 234 2.27 7.24 22.13
C ASP A 234 1.90 8.44 21.27
N ILE A 235 2.52 9.60 21.51
CA ILE A 235 2.30 10.80 20.69
C ILE A 235 2.69 10.53 19.23
N ASN A 236 3.81 9.85 18.99
CA ASN A 236 4.26 9.49 17.65
C ASN A 236 3.32 8.50 16.97
N ASN A 237 2.80 7.51 17.71
CA ASN A 237 1.86 6.52 17.20
C ASN A 237 0.50 7.13 16.85
N ASP A 238 0.00 8.04 17.69
CA ASP A 238 -1.19 8.83 17.40
C ASP A 238 -0.98 9.72 16.17
N HIS A 239 0.17 10.39 16.06
CA HIS A 239 0.50 11.19 14.88
C HIS A 239 0.55 10.32 13.61
N LEU A 240 1.20 9.16 13.69
CA LEU A 240 1.32 8.19 12.61
C LEU A 240 -0.06 7.70 12.14
N ALA A 241 -0.92 7.30 13.08
CA ALA A 241 -2.28 6.85 12.81
C ALA A 241 -3.13 7.93 12.14
N ASN A 242 -3.10 9.16 12.67
CA ASN A 242 -3.83 10.29 12.09
C ASN A 242 -3.31 10.64 10.68
N LEU A 243 -2.00 10.56 10.45
CA LEU A 243 -1.41 10.82 9.14
C LEU A 243 -1.79 9.75 8.12
N PHE A 244 -1.82 8.48 8.55
CA PHE A 244 -2.29 7.36 7.74
C PHE A 244 -3.76 7.51 7.35
N GLU A 245 -4.65 7.82 8.31
CA GLU A 245 -6.06 8.07 8.05
C GLU A 245 -6.27 9.24 7.08
N ALA A 246 -5.49 10.32 7.23
CA ALA A 246 -5.54 11.46 6.32
C ALA A 246 -5.14 11.09 4.87
N VAL A 247 -4.15 10.21 4.71
CA VAL A 247 -3.77 9.67 3.40
C VAL A 247 -4.90 8.84 2.80
N LEU A 248 -5.54 7.96 3.58
CA LEU A 248 -6.69 7.18 3.10
C LEU A 248 -7.85 8.09 2.67
N HIS A 249 -8.20 9.10 3.46
CA HIS A 249 -9.19 10.10 3.07
C HIS A 249 -8.81 10.83 1.77
N SER A 250 -7.56 11.26 1.64
CA SER A 250 -7.07 11.94 0.43
C SER A 250 -7.19 11.04 -0.81
N LYS A 251 -6.94 9.73 -0.68
CA LYS A 251 -7.15 8.76 -1.76
C LYS A 251 -8.61 8.68 -2.19
N VAL A 252 -9.55 8.64 -1.23
CA VAL A 252 -11.00 8.65 -1.51
C VAL A 252 -11.42 9.94 -2.20
N GLU A 253 -10.91 11.09 -1.77
CA GLU A 253 -11.17 12.38 -2.43
C GLU A 253 -10.61 12.43 -3.86
N VAL A 254 -9.40 11.91 -4.07
CA VAL A 254 -8.78 11.81 -5.40
C VAL A 254 -9.60 10.90 -6.30
N ARG A 255 -10.13 9.79 -5.78
CA ARG A 255 -11.03 8.90 -6.52
C ARG A 255 -12.30 9.62 -6.96
N GLN A 256 -12.97 10.32 -6.04
CA GLN A 256 -14.18 11.09 -6.37
C GLN A 256 -13.92 12.18 -7.41
N TYR A 257 -12.76 12.83 -7.31
CA TYR A 257 -12.32 13.82 -8.31
C TYR A 257 -12.09 13.15 -9.67
N TYR A 258 -11.36 12.03 -9.71
CA TYR A 258 -11.12 11.27 -10.93
C TYR A 258 -12.43 10.86 -11.62
N ASP A 259 -13.40 10.33 -10.88
CA ASP A 259 -14.67 9.87 -11.45
C ASP A 259 -15.54 11.00 -12.04
N SER A 260 -15.30 12.25 -11.64
CA SER A 260 -16.14 13.41 -12.01
C SER A 260 -15.42 14.49 -12.81
N MET A 261 -14.10 14.40 -12.96
CA MET A 261 -13.31 15.43 -13.64
C MET A 261 -13.57 15.43 -15.15
N PRO A 262 -13.66 16.61 -15.79
CA PRO A 262 -13.56 16.71 -17.24
C PRO A 262 -12.21 16.17 -17.74
N GLN A 263 -12.20 15.50 -18.90
CA GLN A 263 -11.00 14.89 -19.48
C GLN A 263 -10.14 15.89 -20.26
N ASP A 264 -9.82 17.03 -19.64
CA ASP A 264 -8.97 18.07 -20.21
C ASP A 264 -7.62 18.17 -19.47
N VAL A 265 -6.67 18.82 -20.15
CA VAL A 265 -5.28 18.99 -19.71
C VAL A 265 -5.18 19.58 -18.30
N SER A 266 -6.03 20.56 -17.98
CA SER A 266 -5.98 21.27 -16.70
C SER A 266 -6.39 20.35 -15.55
N ASN A 267 -7.40 19.51 -15.76
CA ASN A 267 -7.86 18.55 -14.77
C ASN A 267 -6.85 17.41 -14.55
N TYR A 268 -6.16 16.94 -15.60
CA TYR A 268 -5.04 16.00 -15.43
C TYR A 268 -3.88 16.59 -14.64
N GLN A 269 -3.63 17.89 -14.77
CA GLN A 269 -2.59 18.56 -14.00
C GLN A 269 -2.97 18.69 -12.52
N ILE A 270 -4.25 18.98 -12.23
CA ILE A 270 -4.78 18.99 -10.87
C ILE A 270 -4.71 17.57 -10.26
N LEU A 271 -5.08 16.54 -11.02
CA LEU A 271 -4.98 15.15 -10.58
C LEU A 271 -3.54 14.80 -10.21
N LEU A 272 -2.57 15.13 -11.07
CA LEU A 272 -1.15 14.92 -10.80
C LEU A 272 -0.70 15.62 -9.52
N GLN A 273 -1.12 16.87 -9.31
CA GLN A 273 -0.79 17.61 -8.10
C GLN A 273 -1.35 16.92 -6.85
N LYS A 274 -2.61 16.48 -6.89
CA LYS A 274 -3.23 15.77 -5.75
C LYS A 274 -2.51 14.45 -5.44
N LEU A 275 -2.19 13.65 -6.47
CA LEU A 275 -1.44 12.40 -6.30
C LEU A 275 -0.04 12.66 -5.72
N LYS A 276 0.67 13.67 -6.22
CA LYS A 276 1.97 14.07 -5.66
C LYS A 276 1.89 14.57 -4.23
N MET A 277 0.80 15.22 -3.83
CA MET A 277 0.59 15.59 -2.42
C MET A 277 0.46 14.35 -1.53
N ILE A 278 -0.22 13.31 -1.99
CA ILE A 278 -0.32 12.03 -1.29
C ILE A 278 1.06 11.35 -1.20
N GLN A 279 1.77 11.22 -2.33
CA GLN A 279 3.08 10.58 -2.38
C GLN A 279 4.12 11.30 -1.50
N ASN A 280 4.04 12.64 -1.43
CA ASN A 280 4.99 13.48 -0.68
C ASN A 280 4.46 13.90 0.70
N VAL A 281 3.58 13.10 1.30
CA VAL A 281 3.08 13.32 2.65
C VAL A 281 4.26 13.48 3.63
N LYS A 282 4.33 14.61 4.33
CA LYS A 282 5.46 14.90 5.22
C LYS A 282 5.29 14.17 6.53
N VAL A 283 6.00 13.06 6.69
CA VAL A 283 6.20 12.43 8.00
C VAL A 283 7.16 13.30 8.80
N LYS A 284 6.66 13.98 9.84
CA LYS A 284 7.50 14.66 10.82
C LYS A 284 7.70 13.70 11.98
N TYR A 285 8.95 13.32 12.21
CA TYR A 285 9.40 12.66 13.44
C TYR A 285 9.94 13.71 14.41
#